data_AF-A0A0M8W5C7-F1
#
_entry.id   AF-A0A0M8W5C7-F1
#
_cell.length_a   1.000
_cell.length_b   1.000
_cell.length_c   1.000
_cell.angle_alpha   90.00
_cell.angle_beta   90.00
_cell.angle_gamma   90.00
#
_symmetry.space_group_name_H-M   'P 1'
#
loop_
_entity.id
_entity.type
_entity.pdbx_description
1 polymer ?
#
loop_
_entity_poly.entity_id
_entity_poly.type
_entity_poly.pdbx_seq_one_letter_code
_entity_poly.pdbx_strand_id
1 'polypeptide(L)'
;MASAVVDEGVGELQRVSTAYSGTGRPLYGLSVLVLQVATALQNNVLTRAAARLVEEGYVDCGWFGAFRGDVLHLLERASATGDLVADVRPATAARLIMYLVEGAATEARSAEAEGVSMASDFAEVWHAVLGGLAADTR
;
A
#
# COMPACT_ATOMS: atom_id res chain seq x y z
N MET A 1 -11.81 23.77 -2.92
CA MET A 1 -10.41 23.57 -2.47
C MET A 1 -10.20 22.16 -1.92
N ALA A 2 -11.02 21.66 -0.98
CA ALA A 2 -10.90 20.29 -0.48
C ALA A 2 -11.05 19.19 -1.55
N SER A 3 -11.97 19.31 -2.53
CA SER A 3 -12.12 18.28 -3.56
C SER A 3 -10.94 18.22 -4.53
N ALA A 4 -10.33 19.36 -4.90
CA ALA A 4 -9.18 19.37 -5.80
C ALA A 4 -7.94 18.69 -5.18
N VAL A 5 -7.76 18.83 -3.85
CA VAL A 5 -6.71 18.15 -3.08
C VAL A 5 -6.93 16.63 -3.06
N VAL A 6 -8.20 16.22 -2.91
CA VAL A 6 -8.60 14.81 -2.95
C VAL A 6 -8.38 14.24 -4.35
N ASP A 7 -8.80 14.95 -5.40
CA ASP A 7 -8.66 14.50 -6.79
C ASP A 7 -7.19 14.32 -7.19
N GLU A 8 -6.32 15.24 -6.75
CA GLU A 8 -4.87 15.18 -7.03
C GLU A 8 -4.19 14.02 -6.29
N GLY A 9 -4.46 13.86 -4.99
CA GLY A 9 -3.89 12.79 -4.18
C GLY A 9 -4.40 11.40 -4.57
N VAL A 10 -5.72 11.26 -4.79
CA VAL A 10 -6.33 10.01 -5.27
C VAL A 10 -5.86 9.69 -6.69
N GLY A 11 -5.74 10.69 -7.55
CA GLY A 11 -5.23 10.53 -8.91
C GLY A 11 -3.78 10.08 -8.98
N GLU A 12 -2.92 10.47 -8.02
CA GLU A 12 -1.57 9.91 -7.86
C GLU A 12 -1.62 8.42 -7.51
N LEU A 13 -2.44 8.06 -6.53
CA LEU A 13 -2.56 6.68 -6.05
C LEU A 13 -3.19 5.73 -7.08
N GLN A 14 -4.14 6.21 -7.89
CA GLN A 14 -4.76 5.43 -8.97
C GLN A 14 -3.79 5.19 -10.14
N ARG A 15 -2.94 6.17 -10.48
CA ARG A 15 -1.89 6.02 -11.51
C ARG A 15 -0.88 4.94 -11.12
N VAL A 16 -0.51 4.91 -9.84
CA VAL A 16 0.35 3.86 -9.26
C VAL A 16 -0.26 2.47 -9.41
N SER A 17 -1.54 2.28 -9.05
CA SER A 17 -2.22 0.99 -9.18
C SER A 17 -2.32 0.50 -10.64
N THR A 18 -2.67 1.38 -11.58
CA THR A 18 -2.97 1.00 -12.97
C THR A 18 -1.74 0.47 -13.72
N ALA A 19 -0.51 0.87 -13.34
CA ALA A 19 0.71 0.52 -14.05
C ALA A 19 1.15 -0.96 -13.91
N TYR A 20 0.59 -1.73 -12.96
CA TYR A 20 1.13 -3.06 -12.58
C TYR A 20 0.27 -4.26 -12.93
N SER A 21 -0.86 -4.05 -13.61
CA SER A 21 -1.69 -5.12 -14.15
C SER A 21 -0.97 -5.82 -15.32
N GLY A 22 -0.11 -6.83 -15.06
CA GLY A 22 0.33 -7.74 -16.14
C GLY A 22 1.70 -8.41 -16.07
N THR A 23 2.50 -8.25 -15.02
CA THR A 23 3.92 -8.68 -15.05
C THR A 23 4.17 -10.19 -14.92
N GLY A 24 3.14 -11.02 -14.78
CA GLY A 24 3.28 -12.47 -14.55
C GLY A 24 3.98 -12.85 -13.24
N ARG A 25 4.36 -11.86 -12.41
CA ARG A 25 5.07 -12.00 -11.13
C ARG A 25 4.25 -11.30 -10.04
N PRO A 26 3.27 -11.98 -9.43
CA PRO A 26 2.30 -11.34 -8.54
C PRO A 26 2.92 -10.66 -7.31
N LEU A 27 3.89 -11.30 -6.64
CA LEU A 27 4.57 -10.70 -5.48
C LEU A 27 5.48 -9.51 -5.83
N TYR A 28 6.05 -9.50 -7.04
CA TYR A 28 6.78 -8.34 -7.55
C TYR A 28 5.83 -7.17 -7.77
N GLY A 29 4.69 -7.41 -8.45
CA GLY A 29 3.65 -6.40 -8.65
C GLY A 29 3.14 -5.84 -7.32
N LEU A 30 2.92 -6.72 -6.34
CA LEU A 30 2.51 -6.33 -4.99
C LEU A 30 3.54 -5.43 -4.31
N SER A 31 4.82 -5.78 -4.42
CA SER A 31 5.91 -5.00 -3.83
C SER A 31 6.00 -3.60 -4.40
N VAL A 32 5.92 -3.48 -5.72
CA VAL A 32 5.98 -2.16 -6.36
C VAL A 32 4.78 -1.32 -5.98
N LEU A 33 3.57 -1.91 -6.00
CA LEU A 33 2.33 -1.24 -5.61
C LEU A 33 2.42 -0.69 -4.17
N VAL A 34 2.81 -1.54 -3.20
CA VAL A 34 2.86 -1.16 -1.79
C VAL A 34 3.93 -0.09 -1.54
N LEU A 35 5.13 -0.26 -2.09
CA LEU A 35 6.22 0.71 -1.93
C LEU A 35 5.87 2.07 -2.54
N GLN A 36 5.22 2.11 -3.70
CA GLN A 36 4.82 3.36 -4.33
C GLN A 36 3.72 4.09 -3.55
N VAL A 37 2.71 3.36 -3.05
CA VAL A 37 1.67 3.95 -2.19
C VAL A 37 2.28 4.50 -0.90
N ALA A 38 3.16 3.73 -0.24
CA ALA A 38 3.86 4.20 0.95
C ALA A 38 4.73 5.42 0.68
N THR A 39 5.45 5.45 -0.45
CA THR A 39 6.26 6.60 -0.88
C THR A 39 5.39 7.83 -1.10
N ALA A 40 4.23 7.69 -1.74
CA ALA A 40 3.30 8.79 -1.95
C ALA A 40 2.74 9.32 -0.60
N LEU A 41 2.42 8.42 0.32
CA LEU A 41 1.99 8.79 1.67
C LEU A 41 3.12 9.47 2.46
N GLN A 42 4.38 9.05 2.33
CA GLN A 42 5.47 9.67 3.06
C GLN A 42 5.83 11.06 2.50
N ASN A 43 5.82 11.22 1.17
CA ASN A 43 6.36 12.42 0.52
C ASN A 43 5.34 13.48 0.14
N ASN A 44 4.04 13.13 0.09
CA ASN A 44 3.00 14.06 -0.35
C ASN A 44 1.95 14.31 0.76
N VAL A 45 1.97 15.54 1.29
CA VAL A 45 1.01 16.02 2.30
C VAL A 45 -0.43 15.91 1.80
N LEU A 46 -0.68 16.21 0.52
CA LEU A 46 -2.02 16.14 -0.08
C LEU A 46 -2.52 14.69 -0.13
N THR A 47 -1.63 13.75 -0.46
CA THR A 47 -1.94 12.32 -0.49
C THR A 47 -2.26 11.78 0.90
N ARG A 48 -1.54 12.22 1.95
CA ARG A 48 -1.89 11.89 3.35
C ARG A 48 -3.24 12.47 3.76
N ALA A 49 -3.48 13.75 3.45
CA ALA A 49 -4.73 14.41 3.79
C ALA A 49 -5.92 13.72 3.09
N ALA A 50 -5.79 13.39 1.80
CA ALA A 50 -6.80 12.66 1.05
C ALA A 50 -7.08 11.27 1.64
N ALA A 51 -6.04 10.49 1.94
CA ALA A 51 -6.18 9.18 2.57
C ALA A 51 -6.92 9.26 3.91
N ARG A 52 -6.61 10.29 4.73
CA ARG A 52 -7.26 10.49 6.03
C ARG A 52 -8.74 10.86 5.89
N LEU A 53 -9.07 11.77 4.99
CA LEU A 53 -10.46 12.17 4.73
C LEU A 53 -11.32 10.98 4.26
N VAL A 54 -10.72 10.05 3.52
CA VAL A 54 -11.38 8.81 3.11
C VAL A 54 -11.58 7.86 4.29
N GLU A 55 -10.53 7.67 5.11
CA GLU A 55 -10.59 6.81 6.31
C GLU A 55 -11.62 7.29 7.34
N GLU A 56 -11.73 8.60 7.56
CA GLU A 56 -12.68 9.22 8.48
C GLU A 56 -14.11 9.29 7.92
N GLY A 57 -14.32 8.88 6.67
CA GLY A 57 -15.64 8.87 6.01
C GLY A 57 -16.12 10.25 5.55
N TYR A 58 -15.24 11.25 5.51
CA TYR A 58 -15.57 12.58 4.97
C TYR A 58 -15.63 12.59 3.44
N VAL A 59 -14.95 11.64 2.79
CA VAL A 59 -14.89 11.49 1.32
C VAL A 59 -15.06 10.03 0.95
N ASP A 60 -16.07 9.72 0.14
CA ASP A 60 -16.19 8.41 -0.51
C ASP A 60 -15.70 8.51 -1.96
N CYS A 61 -14.48 8.05 -2.21
CA CYS A 61 -13.88 8.02 -3.54
C CYS A 61 -13.53 6.59 -4.00
N GLY A 62 -13.89 5.57 -3.22
CA GLY A 62 -13.62 4.16 -3.50
C GLY A 62 -12.14 3.74 -3.54
N TRP A 63 -11.18 4.66 -3.44
CA TRP A 63 -9.75 4.38 -3.61
C TRP A 63 -9.23 3.31 -2.66
N PHE A 64 -9.53 3.42 -1.36
CA PHE A 64 -9.07 2.47 -0.36
C PHE A 64 -9.62 1.06 -0.62
N GLY A 65 -10.87 0.98 -1.08
CA GLY A 65 -11.50 -0.28 -1.51
C GLY A 65 -10.84 -0.86 -2.76
N ALA A 66 -10.55 -0.03 -3.76
CA ALA A 66 -9.86 -0.44 -4.99
C ALA A 66 -8.44 -0.94 -4.70
N PHE A 67 -7.65 -0.19 -3.92
CA PHE A 67 -6.29 -0.58 -3.52
C PHE A 67 -6.29 -1.91 -2.75
N ARG A 68 -7.20 -2.07 -1.79
CA ARG A 68 -7.37 -3.35 -1.08
C ARG A 68 -7.73 -4.50 -2.03
N GLY A 69 -8.58 -4.22 -3.03
CA GLY A 69 -8.94 -5.17 -4.09
C GLY A 69 -7.74 -5.61 -4.91
N ASP A 70 -6.89 -4.68 -5.33
CA ASP A 70 -5.67 -4.96 -6.10
C ASP A 70 -4.67 -5.80 -5.30
N VAL A 71 -4.45 -5.44 -4.02
CA VAL A 71 -3.60 -6.19 -3.10
C VAL A 71 -4.11 -7.63 -2.94
N LEU A 72 -5.42 -7.80 -2.72
CA LEU A 72 -6.02 -9.13 -2.59
C LEU A 72 -5.85 -9.94 -3.88
N HIS A 73 -6.13 -9.33 -5.04
CA HIS A 73 -6.00 -9.99 -6.33
C HIS A 73 -4.58 -10.49 -6.60
N LEU A 74 -3.56 -9.69 -6.29
CA LEU A 74 -2.16 -10.09 -6.43
C LEU A 74 -1.77 -11.23 -5.49
N LEU A 75 -2.28 -11.24 -4.26
CA LEU A 75 -2.03 -12.30 -3.29
C LEU A 75 -2.75 -13.61 -3.68
N GLU A 76 -3.97 -13.53 -4.20
CA GLU A 76 -4.68 -14.69 -4.73
C GLU A 76 -3.94 -15.31 -5.91
N ARG A 77 -3.42 -14.47 -6.81
CA ARG A 77 -2.56 -14.94 -7.91
C ARG A 77 -1.28 -15.56 -7.41
N ALA A 78 -0.59 -14.95 -6.44
CA ALA A 78 0.62 -15.51 -5.83
C ALA A 78 0.36 -16.88 -5.18
N SER A 79 -0.79 -17.03 -4.52
CA SER A 79 -1.22 -18.32 -3.96
C SER A 79 -1.47 -19.35 -5.06
N ALA A 80 -2.14 -18.98 -6.14
CA ALA A 80 -2.42 -19.86 -7.26
C ALA A 80 -1.16 -20.29 -8.04
N THR A 81 -0.12 -19.45 -8.07
CA THR A 81 1.17 -19.76 -8.72
C THR A 81 2.17 -20.44 -7.80
N GLY A 82 1.86 -20.61 -6.51
CA GLY A 82 2.78 -21.17 -5.52
C GLY A 82 3.87 -20.21 -5.06
N ASP A 83 3.78 -18.92 -5.40
CA ASP A 83 4.72 -17.88 -4.97
C ASP A 83 4.47 -17.47 -3.51
N LEU A 84 3.28 -17.73 -2.95
CA LEU A 84 2.91 -17.45 -1.57
C LEU A 84 3.13 -18.69 -0.69
N VAL A 85 3.65 -18.50 0.54
CA VAL A 85 3.76 -19.58 1.55
C VAL A 85 2.41 -20.27 1.75
N ALA A 86 2.41 -21.60 1.78
CA ALA A 86 1.19 -22.42 1.77
C ALA A 86 0.21 -22.11 2.93
N ASP A 87 0.72 -21.76 4.11
CA ASP A 87 -0.12 -21.45 5.29
C ASP A 87 -0.63 -20.00 5.31
N VAL A 88 -0.18 -19.16 4.38
CA VAL A 88 -0.59 -17.76 4.31
C VAL A 88 -1.88 -17.65 3.50
N ARG A 89 -2.96 -17.24 4.17
CA ARG A 89 -4.23 -16.92 3.49
C ARG A 89 -4.15 -15.54 2.83
N PRO A 90 -4.48 -15.40 1.53
CA PRO A 90 -4.45 -14.11 0.81
C PRO A 90 -5.20 -12.99 1.53
N ALA A 91 -6.40 -13.26 2.06
CA ALA A 91 -7.17 -12.25 2.78
C ALA A 91 -6.51 -11.78 4.10
N THR A 92 -5.79 -12.66 4.79
CA THR A 92 -5.04 -12.31 6.00
C THR A 92 -3.81 -11.48 5.65
N ALA A 93 -3.06 -11.88 4.61
CA ALA A 93 -1.93 -11.09 4.11
C ALA A 93 -2.38 -9.70 3.64
N ALA A 94 -3.49 -9.60 2.89
CA ALA A 94 -4.03 -8.32 2.46
C ALA A 94 -4.30 -7.40 3.65
N ARG A 95 -4.91 -7.92 4.72
CA ARG A 95 -5.19 -7.15 5.94
C ARG A 95 -3.91 -6.67 6.64
N LEU A 96 -2.87 -7.51 6.72
CA LEU A 96 -1.56 -7.12 7.25
C LEU A 96 -0.96 -5.95 6.44
N ILE A 97 -1.01 -6.04 5.12
CA ILE A 97 -0.49 -5.01 4.22
C ILE A 97 -1.24 -3.69 4.40
N MET A 98 -2.56 -3.73 4.57
CA MET A 98 -3.34 -2.52 4.86
C MET A 98 -2.89 -1.85 6.17
N TYR A 99 -2.63 -2.62 7.23
CA TYR A 99 -2.10 -2.07 8.48
C TYR A 99 -0.70 -1.46 8.32
N LEU A 100 0.14 -2.08 7.50
CA LEU A 100 1.48 -1.56 7.23
C LEU A 100 1.42 -0.20 6.51
N VAL A 101 0.57 -0.07 5.49
CA VAL A 101 0.37 1.19 4.74
C VAL A 101 -0.21 2.30 5.62
N GLU A 102 -1.15 1.94 6.51
CA GLU A 102 -1.70 2.87 7.51
C GLU A 102 -0.62 3.33 8.51
N GLY A 103 0.28 2.42 8.91
CA GLY A 103 1.46 2.72 9.72
C GLY A 103 2.36 3.76 9.07
N ALA A 104 2.67 3.61 7.78
CA ALA A 104 3.49 4.57 7.01
C ALA A 104 2.89 5.99 7.02
N ALA A 105 1.58 6.11 6.81
CA ALA A 105 0.89 7.39 6.86
C ALA A 105 0.94 8.01 8.26
N THR A 106 0.87 7.17 9.31
CA THR A 106 0.90 7.60 10.71
C THR A 106 2.29 8.09 11.13
N GLU A 107 3.34 7.34 10.81
CA GLU A 107 4.72 7.73 11.11
C GLU A 107 5.11 9.02 10.39
N ALA A 108 4.74 9.19 9.12
CA ALA A 108 5.00 10.42 8.38
C ALA A 108 4.36 11.66 9.04
N ARG A 109 3.17 11.52 9.65
CA ARG A 109 2.53 12.61 10.41
C ARG A 109 3.27 12.91 11.70
N SER A 110 3.69 11.90 12.45
CA SER A 110 4.44 12.10 13.69
C SER A 110 5.80 12.75 13.43
N ALA A 111 6.52 12.30 12.39
CA ALA A 111 7.78 12.88 11.96
C ALA A 111 7.65 14.38 11.61
N GLU A 112 6.58 14.75 10.90
CA GLU A 112 6.28 16.15 10.58
C GLU A 112 5.96 16.97 11.84
N ALA A 113 5.14 16.45 12.76
CA ALA A 113 4.76 17.13 13.99
C ALA A 113 5.97 17.36 14.94
N GLU A 114 6.91 16.41 14.96
CA GLU A 114 8.11 16.47 15.80
C GLU A 114 9.27 17.22 15.12
N GLY A 115 9.14 17.57 13.84
CA GLY A 115 10.22 18.18 13.06
C GLY A 115 11.44 17.25 12.86
N VAL A 116 11.24 15.95 13.06
CA VAL A 116 12.29 14.93 12.98
C VAL A 116 12.19 14.25 11.62
N SER A 117 13.25 14.33 10.82
CA SER A 117 13.37 13.61 9.53
C SER A 117 13.65 12.11 9.73
N MET A 118 12.94 11.43 10.64
CA MET A 118 12.93 9.97 10.65
C MET A 118 11.81 9.52 9.71
N ALA A 119 12.10 9.53 8.41
CA ALA A 119 11.37 8.65 7.52
C ALA A 119 11.72 7.23 7.98
N SER A 120 10.74 6.47 8.47
CA SER A 120 10.96 5.05 8.70
C SER A 120 11.42 4.41 7.39
N ASP A 121 12.35 3.47 7.47
CA ASP A 121 12.70 2.65 6.32
C ASP A 121 11.57 1.64 6.08
N PHE A 122 10.43 2.15 5.63
CA PHE A 122 9.26 1.36 5.25
C PHE A 122 9.65 0.26 4.27
N ALA A 123 10.66 0.51 3.41
CA ALA A 123 11.17 -0.49 2.49
C ALA A 123 11.82 -1.66 3.25
N GLU A 124 12.57 -1.42 4.32
CA GLU A 124 13.10 -2.48 5.20
C GLU A 124 11.97 -3.31 5.82
N VAL A 125 10.96 -2.67 6.42
CA VAL A 125 9.81 -3.37 7.01
C VAL A 125 9.05 -4.15 5.94
N TRP A 126 8.86 -3.56 4.76
CA TRP A 126 8.23 -4.21 3.62
C TRP A 126 9.02 -5.44 3.16
N HIS A 127 10.35 -5.36 3.07
CA HIS A 127 11.19 -6.51 2.70
C HIS A 127 11.06 -7.65 3.71
N ALA A 128 10.98 -7.36 5.01
CA ALA A 128 10.75 -8.37 6.04
C ALA A 128 9.37 -9.05 5.89
N VAL A 129 8.32 -8.26 5.67
CA VAL A 129 6.97 -8.78 5.41
C VAL A 129 6.95 -9.64 4.14
N LEU A 130 7.54 -9.15 3.05
CA LEU A 130 7.60 -9.88 1.78
C LEU A 130 8.35 -11.21 1.94
N GLY A 131 9.46 -11.23 2.69
CA GLY A 131 10.20 -12.46 3.00
C GLY A 131 9.37 -13.48 3.79
N GLY A 132 8.46 -13.04 4.67
CA GLY A 132 7.54 -13.92 5.38
C GLY A 132 6.34 -14.40 4.54
N LEU A 133 6.01 -13.70 3.44
CA LEU A 133 4.91 -14.05 2.54
C LEU A 133 5.38 -14.95 1.39
N ALA A 134 6.60 -14.75 0.89
CA ALA A 134 7.13 -15.46 -0.26
C ALA A 134 7.45 -16.93 0.08
N ALA A 135 7.02 -17.85 -0.78
CA ALA A 135 7.42 -19.25 -0.68
C ALA A 135 8.94 -19.38 -0.91
N ASP A 136 9.57 -20.27 -0.15
CA ASP A 136 10.98 -20.63 -0.36
C ASP A 136 11.12 -21.26 -1.75
N THR A 137 11.81 -20.59 -2.67
CA THR A 137 12.27 -21.23 -3.91
C THR A 137 13.39 -22.21 -3.54
N ARG A 138 13.02 -23.46 -3.23
CA ARG A 138 13.96 -24.58 -3.19
C ARG A 138 14.23 -25.12 -4.58
#